data_AF-A0A431UAF6-F1
#
_entry.id   AF-A0A431UAF6-F1
#
_cell.length_a   1.000
_cell.length_b   1.000
_cell.length_c   1.000
_cell.angle_alpha   90.00
_cell.angle_beta   90.00
_cell.angle_gamma   90.00
#
_symmetry.space_group_name_H-M   'P 1'
#
loop_
_entity.id
_entity.type
_entity.pdbx_description
1 polymer ?
#
loop_
_entity_poly.entity_id
_entity_poly.type
_entity_poly.pdbx_seq_one_letter_code
_entity_poly.pdbx_strand_id
1 'polypeptide(L)'
;MGGEYTLRIHQGEPSVFNDPRVTAWLEKTVRDLLPWVRLRQSPFGMIGEDFGHMTQRVPGALFLLGAARADGIKRDLHTPLFDLDEACLPLGAAILAETARRFLTGPYLVPFSFTHPGATKKASICVGVLSGKKKKKKR
;
A
#
# COMPACT_ATOMS: atom_id res chain seq x y z
N MET A 1 -33.43 -32.88 -24.79
CA MET A 1 -32.92 -32.69 -23.41
C MET A 1 -32.84 -31.19 -23.17
N GLY A 2 -33.64 -30.67 -22.24
CA GLY A 2 -33.64 -29.24 -21.87
C GLY A 2 -33.51 -29.14 -20.36
N GLY A 3 -32.44 -28.53 -19.88
CA GLY A 3 -32.19 -28.27 -18.47
C GLY A 3 -32.22 -26.77 -18.21
N GLU A 4 -32.79 -26.38 -17.08
CA GLU A 4 -32.80 -25.01 -16.61
C GLU A 4 -31.85 -24.87 -15.41
N TYR A 5 -31.15 -23.74 -15.31
CA TYR A 5 -30.27 -23.44 -14.19
C TYR A 5 -30.45 -21.99 -13.73
N THR A 6 -30.09 -21.72 -12.48
CA THR A 6 -29.99 -20.36 -11.94
C THR A 6 -28.58 -20.13 -11.42
N LEU A 7 -27.91 -19.08 -11.92
CA LEU A 7 -26.59 -18.67 -11.47
C LEU A 7 -26.70 -17.37 -10.66
N ARG A 8 -26.05 -17.35 -9.50
CA ARG A 8 -25.87 -16.15 -8.68
C ARG A 8 -24.38 -15.92 -8.47
N ILE A 9 -23.89 -14.78 -8.96
CA ILE A 9 -22.50 -14.37 -8.79
C ILE A 9 -22.45 -13.34 -7.67
N HIS A 10 -21.67 -13.66 -6.63
CA HIS A 10 -21.39 -12.73 -5.54
C HIS A 10 -20.02 -12.09 -5.78
N GLN A 11 -19.96 -10.77 -5.71
CA GLN A 11 -18.70 -10.05 -5.83
C GLN A 11 -17.90 -10.25 -4.54
N GLY A 12 -16.66 -10.75 -4.68
CA GLY A 12 -15.71 -10.86 -3.57
C GLY A 12 -14.98 -9.54 -3.29
N GLU A 13 -13.92 -9.64 -2.50
CA GLU A 13 -13.08 -8.49 -2.13
C GLU A 13 -12.51 -7.78 -3.37
N PRO A 14 -12.51 -6.44 -3.40
CA PRO A 14 -11.85 -5.71 -4.47
C PRO A 14 -10.32 -5.90 -4.41
N SER A 15 -9.67 -5.86 -5.56
CA SER A 15 -8.21 -5.93 -5.60
C SER A 15 -7.57 -4.70 -4.94
N VAL A 16 -6.51 -4.93 -4.15
CA VAL A 16 -5.66 -3.86 -3.63
C VAL A 16 -5.05 -3.07 -4.78
N PHE A 17 -5.27 -1.76 -4.79
CA PHE A 17 -4.64 -0.85 -5.75
C PHE A 17 -3.63 0.04 -5.04
N ASN A 18 -2.34 -0.27 -5.22
CA ASN A 18 -1.27 0.56 -4.67
C ASN A 18 -1.14 1.86 -5.48
N ASP A 19 -1.43 3.00 -4.86
CA ASP A 19 -1.22 4.31 -5.47
C ASP A 19 0.29 4.50 -5.73
N PRO A 20 0.71 4.81 -6.98
CA PRO A 20 2.13 4.94 -7.32
C PRO A 20 2.88 5.99 -6.48
N ARG A 21 2.19 7.03 -5.98
CA ARG A 21 2.81 8.08 -5.17
C ARG A 21 3.12 7.58 -3.76
N VAL A 22 2.14 6.94 -3.13
CA VAL A 22 2.32 6.35 -1.78
C VAL A 22 3.36 5.24 -1.83
N THR A 23 3.34 4.43 -2.90
CA THR A 23 4.37 3.43 -3.17
C THR A 23 5.76 4.06 -3.27
N ALA A 24 5.92 5.17 -4.00
CA ALA A 24 7.20 5.87 -4.10
C ALA A 24 7.66 6.46 -2.74
N TRP A 25 6.74 6.89 -1.88
CA TRP A 25 7.08 7.35 -0.53
C TRP A 25 7.62 6.22 0.34
N LEU A 26 6.96 5.06 0.32
CA LEU A 26 7.43 3.85 1.00
C LEU A 26 8.80 3.43 0.48
N GLU A 27 8.97 3.31 -0.84
CA GLU A 27 10.26 2.93 -1.45
C GLU A 27 11.38 3.90 -1.06
N LYS A 28 11.12 5.21 -1.09
CA LYS A 28 12.10 6.21 -0.67
C LYS A 28 12.44 6.08 0.82
N THR A 29 11.45 5.89 1.67
CA THR A 29 11.66 5.70 3.12
C THR A 29 12.53 4.47 3.37
N VAL A 30 12.24 3.34 2.72
CA VAL A 30 13.04 2.11 2.85
C VAL A 30 14.47 2.34 2.38
N ARG A 31 14.69 2.97 1.22
CA ARG A 31 16.04 3.21 0.69
C ARG A 31 16.88 4.09 1.61
N ASP A 32 16.28 5.10 2.22
CA ASP A 32 16.98 6.03 3.09
C ASP A 32 17.24 5.43 4.49
N LEU A 33 16.26 4.70 5.04
CA LEU A 33 16.32 4.17 6.40
C LEU A 33 17.07 2.82 6.49
N LEU A 34 16.89 1.97 5.48
CA LEU A 34 17.36 0.59 5.45
C LEU A 34 18.06 0.31 4.10
N PRO A 35 19.19 0.97 3.78
CA PRO A 35 19.84 0.87 2.46
C PRO A 35 20.31 -0.56 2.11
N TRP A 36 20.45 -1.44 3.10
CA TRP A 36 20.80 -2.86 2.92
C TRP A 36 19.59 -3.75 2.59
N VAL A 37 18.35 -3.27 2.77
CA VAL A 37 17.13 -4.03 2.45
C VAL A 37 16.86 -3.98 0.96
N ARG A 38 16.68 -5.16 0.35
CA ARG A 38 16.39 -5.27 -1.07
C ARG A 38 14.90 -5.08 -1.35
N LEU A 39 14.57 -4.02 -2.07
CA LEU A 39 13.23 -3.84 -2.64
C LEU A 39 13.01 -4.77 -3.84
N ARG A 40 11.87 -5.45 -3.86
CA ARG A 40 11.44 -6.32 -4.96
C ARG A 40 10.10 -5.87 -5.47
N GLN A 41 10.01 -5.63 -6.78
CA GLN A 41 8.75 -5.44 -7.47
C GLN A 41 8.34 -6.80 -8.03
N SER A 42 7.29 -7.37 -7.45
CA SER A 42 6.67 -8.62 -7.87
C SER A 42 5.17 -8.37 -7.99
N PRO A 43 4.46 -9.08 -8.89
CA PRO A 43 3.01 -9.11 -8.82
C PRO A 43 2.58 -9.46 -7.39
N PHE A 44 1.63 -8.70 -6.87
CA PHE A 44 0.90 -9.10 -5.67
C PHE A 44 0.25 -10.45 -6.01
N GLY A 45 0.45 -11.47 -5.17
CA GLY A 45 -0.05 -12.81 -5.44
C GLY A 45 -1.57 -12.87 -5.54
N MET A 46 -2.15 -14.08 -5.62
CA MET A 46 -3.61 -14.28 -5.63
C MET A 46 -4.25 -14.06 -4.23
N ILE A 47 -3.73 -13.13 -3.44
CA ILE A 47 -4.21 -12.87 -2.08
C ILE A 47 -5.41 -11.92 -2.16
N GLY A 48 -6.56 -12.34 -1.67
CA GLY A 48 -7.69 -11.47 -1.41
C GLY A 48 -7.45 -10.71 -0.10
N GLU A 49 -7.34 -9.39 -0.17
CA GLU A 49 -7.03 -8.53 0.97
C GLU A 49 -8.10 -7.43 1.07
N ASP A 50 -8.75 -7.33 2.23
CA ASP A 50 -9.83 -6.37 2.49
C ASP A 50 -9.35 -4.90 2.44
N PHE A 51 -8.04 -4.67 2.53
CA PHE A 51 -7.40 -3.38 2.29
C PHE A 51 -7.71 -2.81 0.90
N GLY A 52 -8.16 -3.65 -0.04
CA GLY A 52 -8.75 -3.22 -1.31
C GLY A 52 -9.87 -2.19 -1.13
N HIS A 53 -10.74 -2.36 -0.12
CA HIS A 53 -11.80 -1.41 0.19
C HIS A 53 -11.28 -0.03 0.64
N MET A 54 -10.10 0.02 1.25
CA MET A 54 -9.45 1.26 1.67
C MET A 54 -8.82 1.97 0.46
N THR A 55 -8.06 1.22 -0.34
CA THR A 55 -7.36 1.76 -1.52
C THR A 55 -8.31 2.20 -2.65
N GLN A 56 -9.56 1.74 -2.66
CA GLN A 56 -10.61 2.29 -3.53
C GLN A 56 -11.06 3.70 -3.14
N ARG A 57 -10.94 4.07 -1.86
CA ARG A 57 -11.46 5.34 -1.33
C ARG A 57 -10.39 6.41 -1.20
N VAL A 58 -9.17 6.02 -0.82
CA VAL A 58 -8.06 6.94 -0.60
C VAL A 58 -6.77 6.39 -1.20
N PRO A 59 -5.83 7.26 -1.62
CA PRO A 59 -4.50 6.82 -2.00
C PRO A 59 -3.84 6.04 -0.85
N GLY A 60 -3.56 4.77 -1.08
CA GLY A 60 -2.91 3.88 -0.12
C GLY A 60 -1.96 2.94 -0.83
N ALA A 61 -1.09 2.30 -0.06
CA ALA A 61 -0.22 1.25 -0.56
C ALA A 61 0.02 0.19 0.52
N LEU A 62 0.00 -1.06 0.10
CA LEU A 62 0.32 -2.25 0.88
C LEU A 62 1.64 -2.83 0.36
N PHE A 63 2.53 -3.24 1.26
CA PHE A 63 3.77 -3.92 0.92
C PHE A 63 3.90 -5.20 1.73
N LEU A 64 4.59 -6.19 1.16
CA LEU A 64 4.92 -7.43 1.86
C LEU A 64 6.31 -7.30 2.47
N LEU A 65 6.40 -7.55 3.77
CA LEU A 65 7.67 -7.58 4.49
C LEU A 65 8.24 -9.00 4.46
N GLY A 66 9.49 -9.13 4.04
CA GLY A 66 10.19 -10.41 4.11
C GLY A 66 10.38 -10.83 5.57
N ALA A 67 9.78 -11.95 5.95
CA ALA A 67 9.79 -12.48 7.32
C ALA A 67 10.20 -13.97 7.37
N ALA A 68 10.69 -14.52 6.26
CA ALA A 68 11.12 -15.91 6.20
C ALA A 68 12.41 -16.13 6.99
N ARG A 69 12.49 -17.25 7.71
CA ARG A 69 13.71 -17.68 8.40
C ARG A 69 14.77 -18.14 7.40
N ALA A 70 16.03 -17.91 7.71
CA ALA A 70 17.17 -18.28 6.85
C ALA A 70 17.60 -19.77 7.00
N ASP A 71 16.65 -20.68 7.22
CA ASP A 71 16.89 -22.12 7.39
C ASP A 71 16.45 -22.97 6.18
N GLY A 72 15.93 -22.33 5.13
CA GLY A 72 15.50 -22.99 3.90
C GLY A 72 14.16 -23.73 4.00
N ILE A 73 13.50 -23.72 5.17
CA ILE A 73 12.22 -24.40 5.36
C ILE A 73 11.09 -23.43 5.00
N LYS A 74 10.22 -23.85 4.08
CA LYS A 74 9.07 -23.06 3.64
C LYS A 74 7.95 -23.12 4.68
N ARG A 75 7.57 -21.95 5.22
CA ARG A 75 6.54 -21.79 6.26
C ARG A 75 5.49 -20.78 5.82
N ASP A 76 4.72 -21.17 4.81
CA ASP A 76 3.72 -20.30 4.19
C ASP A 76 2.58 -19.95 5.15
N LEU A 77 1.91 -18.82 4.88
CA LEU A 77 0.66 -18.46 5.54
C LEU A 77 -0.36 -19.60 5.42
N HIS A 78 -1.18 -19.79 6.46
CA HIS A 78 -2.20 -20.84 6.56
C HIS A 78 -1.69 -22.29 6.64
N THR A 79 -0.41 -22.50 6.93
CA THR A 79 0.13 -23.84 7.18
C THR A 79 0.29 -24.09 8.69
N PRO A 80 0.21 -25.35 9.17
CA PRO A 80 0.44 -25.67 10.59
C PRO A 80 1.89 -25.47 11.02
N LEU A 81 2.82 -25.34 10.07
CA LEU A 81 4.23 -25.05 10.30
C LEU A 81 4.54 -23.54 10.16
N PHE A 82 3.52 -22.69 10.08
CA PHE A 82 3.72 -21.25 9.97
C PHE A 82 4.59 -20.74 11.12
N ASP A 83 5.65 -20.02 10.75
CA ASP A 83 6.56 -19.33 11.65
C ASP A 83 7.26 -18.22 10.87
N LEU A 84 7.76 -17.21 11.58
CA LEU A 84 8.41 -16.05 11.00
C LEU A 84 9.68 -15.66 11.78
N ASP A 85 10.54 -14.89 11.13
CA ASP A 85 11.69 -14.26 11.78
C ASP A 85 11.27 -12.93 12.41
N GLU A 86 11.10 -12.92 13.73
CA GLU A 86 10.65 -11.73 14.48
C GLU A 86 11.62 -10.55 14.37
N ALA A 87 12.87 -10.76 13.92
CA ALA A 87 13.79 -9.69 13.61
C ALA A 87 13.25 -8.73 12.53
N CYS A 88 12.27 -9.15 11.72
CA CYS A 88 11.62 -8.28 10.75
C CYS A 88 10.66 -7.25 11.40
N LEU A 89 10.09 -7.55 12.58
CA LEU A 89 9.07 -6.71 13.23
C LEU A 89 9.53 -5.24 13.43
N PRO A 90 10.72 -4.96 14.02
CA PRO A 90 11.19 -3.59 14.15
C PRO A 90 11.42 -2.91 12.80
N LEU A 91 11.78 -3.64 11.74
CA LEU A 91 11.95 -3.08 10.39
C LEU A 91 10.62 -2.62 9.82
N GLY A 92 9.58 -3.47 9.90
CA GLY A 92 8.23 -3.12 9.44
C GLY A 92 7.67 -1.90 10.17
N ALA A 93 7.80 -1.88 11.50
CA ALA A 93 7.37 -0.75 12.33
C ALA A 93 8.11 0.55 11.96
N ALA A 94 9.43 0.49 11.78
CA ALA A 94 10.24 1.65 11.45
C ALA A 94 9.88 2.21 10.05
N ILE A 95 9.64 1.35 9.06
CA ILE A 95 9.19 1.76 7.72
C ILE A 95 7.86 2.52 7.80
N LEU A 96 6.87 1.97 8.51
CA LEU A 96 5.55 2.60 8.66
C LEU A 96 5.64 3.93 9.42
N ALA A 97 6.33 3.95 10.56
CA ALA A 97 6.47 5.13 11.40
C ALA A 97 7.21 6.27 10.68
N GLU A 98 8.33 5.98 10.02
CA GLU A 98 9.10 6.99 9.31
C GLU A 98 8.36 7.50 8.07
N THR A 99 7.64 6.63 7.36
CA THR A 99 6.81 7.05 6.22
C THR A 99 5.71 7.99 6.68
N ALA A 100 5.02 7.66 7.78
CA ALA A 100 3.99 8.52 8.37
C ALA A 100 4.57 9.85 8.86
N ARG A 101 5.74 9.84 9.53
CA ARG A 101 6.42 11.06 9.98
C ARG A 101 6.77 11.96 8.79
N ARG A 102 7.37 11.42 7.73
CA ARG A 102 7.72 12.17 6.51
C ARG A 102 6.49 12.65 5.75
N PHE A 103 5.38 11.94 5.83
CA PHE A 103 4.10 12.39 5.28
C PHE A 103 3.54 13.60 6.03
N LEU A 104 3.60 13.58 7.37
CA LEU A 104 3.05 14.65 8.20
C LEU A 104 3.94 15.89 8.29
N THR A 105 5.27 15.71 8.32
CA THR A 105 6.21 16.79 8.63
C THR A 105 7.33 16.93 7.60
N GLY A 106 7.35 16.10 6.58
CA GLY A 106 8.47 15.95 5.66
C GLY A 106 8.16 16.38 4.22
N PRO A 107 8.97 15.90 3.26
CA PRO A 107 8.96 16.41 1.88
C PRO A 107 7.87 15.80 0.99
N TYR A 108 7.00 14.93 1.52
CA TYR A 108 5.99 14.27 0.71
C TYR A 108 4.84 15.24 0.41
N LEU A 109 4.82 15.72 -0.83
CA LEU A 109 3.78 16.63 -1.32
C LEU A 109 2.43 15.94 -1.33
N VAL A 110 1.46 16.51 -0.63
CA VAL A 110 0.05 16.12 -0.69
C VAL A 110 -0.70 17.05 -1.64
N PRO A 111 -1.17 16.58 -2.81
CA PRO A 111 -2.06 17.38 -3.64
C PRO A 111 -3.53 17.34 -3.15
N PHE A 112 -3.77 16.96 -1.89
CA PHE A 112 -5.12 16.72 -1.37
C PHE A 112 -5.55 17.81 -0.39
N SER A 113 -6.65 18.48 -0.68
CA SER A 113 -7.38 19.27 0.31
C SER A 113 -8.24 18.31 1.13
N PHE A 114 -7.89 18.08 2.39
CA PHE A 114 -8.76 17.39 3.33
C PHE A 114 -9.97 18.30 3.63
N THR A 115 -11.09 18.11 2.94
CA THR A 115 -12.37 18.69 3.37
C THR A 115 -13.04 17.71 4.32
N HIS A 116 -12.76 17.84 5.62
CA HIS A 116 -13.51 17.14 6.66
C HIS A 116 -14.81 17.91 6.96
N PRO A 117 -15.99 17.28 6.90
CA PRO A 117 -17.30 17.96 7.06
C PRO A 117 -17.58 18.52 8.47
N GLY A 118 -16.61 18.52 9.40
CA GLY A 118 -16.73 19.11 10.73
C GLY A 118 -15.50 19.89 11.23
N ALA A 119 -14.46 20.08 10.40
CA ALA A 119 -13.25 20.78 10.83
C ALA A 119 -13.43 22.30 10.68
N THR A 120 -13.75 22.99 11.77
CA THR A 120 -13.64 24.45 11.86
C THR A 120 -12.17 24.86 11.66
N LYS A 121 -11.88 25.42 10.48
CA LYS A 121 -10.71 26.23 10.10
C LYS A 121 -9.49 26.20 11.05
N LYS A 122 -8.44 25.48 10.66
CA LYS A 122 -7.12 26.03 10.27
C LYS A 122 -6.10 24.89 10.09
N ALA A 123 -5.78 24.59 8.84
CA ALA A 123 -4.45 24.12 8.45
C ALA A 123 -4.25 24.53 6.98
N SER A 124 -3.78 25.76 6.78
CA SER A 124 -3.34 26.23 5.47
C SER A 124 -1.91 25.74 5.25
N ILE A 125 -1.74 24.71 4.44
CA ILE A 125 -0.45 24.38 3.83
C ILE A 125 -0.56 24.78 2.36
N CYS A 126 0.05 25.91 2.03
CA CYS A 126 0.25 26.35 0.66
C CYS A 126 1.63 25.88 0.24
N VAL A 127 1.72 25.00 -0.77
CA VAL A 127 2.98 24.69 -1.47
C VAL A 127 2.71 24.73 -2.97
N GLY A 128 3.34 25.70 -3.63
CA GLY A 128 3.15 25.98 -5.05
C GLY A 128 4.02 25.14 -5.99
N VAL A 129 3.40 24.86 -7.14
CA VAL A 129 3.92 24.73 -8.53
C VAL A 129 4.82 23.53 -8.89
N LEU A 130 4.29 22.65 -9.76
CA LEU A 130 4.78 22.51 -11.14
C LEU A 130 3.69 21.94 -12.06
N SER A 131 3.29 22.78 -13.01
CA SER A 131 2.39 22.46 -14.12
C SER A 131 3.03 21.41 -15.04
N GLY A 132 2.55 20.16 -14.95
CA GLY A 132 2.73 19.13 -15.98
C GLY A 132 1.39 18.84 -16.64
N LYS A 133 1.19 19.32 -17.88
CA LYS A 133 -0.05 19.11 -18.65
C LYS A 133 -0.38 17.61 -18.75
N LYS A 134 -1.60 17.21 -18.34
CA LYS A 134 -2.20 15.91 -18.73
C LYS A 134 -2.28 15.84 -20.26
N LYS A 135 -1.51 14.97 -20.91
CA LYS A 135 -1.86 14.50 -22.25
C LYS A 135 -3.05 13.56 -22.11
N LYS A 136 -4.23 14.02 -22.52
CA LYS A 136 -5.39 13.16 -22.79
C LYS A 136 -4.98 12.17 -23.87
N LYS A 137 -4.97 10.86 -23.56
CA LYS A 137 -4.99 9.82 -24.59
C LYS A 137 -6.38 9.88 -25.22
N LYS A 138 -6.45 10.36 -26.47
CA LYS A 138 -7.66 10.25 -27.30
C LYS A 138 -7.93 8.75 -27.52
N ARG A 139 -9.22 8.47 -27.61
CA ARG A 139 -9.89 7.17 -27.76
C ARG A 139 -9.18 6.24 -28.73
#